data_AF-A0A812K950-F1
#
_entry.id   AF-A0A812K950-F1
#
_cell.length_a   1.000
_cell.length_b   1.000
_cell.length_c   1.000
_cell.angle_alpha   90.00
_cell.angle_beta   90.00
_cell.angle_gamma   90.00
#
_symmetry.space_group_name_H-M   'P 1'
#
loop_
_entity.id
_entity.type
_entity.pdbx_description
1 polymer ?
#
loop_
_entity_poly.entity_id
_entity_poly.type
_entity_poly.pdbx_seq_one_letter_code
_entity_poly.pdbx_strand_id
1 'polypeptide(L)'
;MALILLAFLGIVGLADASGHQSGSGALVVDSFLKPVEYRHTLRVCNAYAGDESFSVEIGGINSMMGAPIKYKECQQLNLVKPLARGDRLDFRTEKLPIATFAIDSLPRYDAVMYVVIHRSNSELDPVSFQSHMFAASKDAQVAVLDTYAGDAKAALLLANSTGHWEGTILPFGTAFGVPQGSYQIILSDGSADSKIRVRLTAARGESYLVLRTGRGKVGNSTSTEYPQDLLVYPTTEDDVLDQKSGTRCNFASFVVPALAILSFLF
;
A
#
# COMPACT_ATOMS: atom_id res chain seq x y z
N MET A 1 32.72 -31.09 55.87
CA MET A 1 33.78 -31.66 56.74
C MET A 1 34.32 -32.90 56.02
N ALA A 2 35.65 -33.08 56.02
CA ALA A 2 36.47 -34.02 55.21
C ALA A 2 36.68 -33.53 53.76
N LEU A 3 37.78 -32.86 53.37
CA LEU A 3 39.22 -32.96 53.67
C LEU A 3 39.86 -34.28 53.22
N ILE A 4 40.40 -34.30 51.99
CA ILE A 4 41.44 -35.24 51.57
C ILE A 4 42.62 -34.42 51.06
N LEU A 5 43.68 -34.40 51.87
CA LEU A 5 45.04 -34.03 51.49
C LEU A 5 45.65 -35.15 50.65
N LEU A 6 46.34 -34.81 49.57
CA LEU A 6 47.58 -35.48 49.16
C LEU A 6 48.54 -34.43 48.58
N ALA A 7 49.78 -34.49 49.06
CA ALA A 7 50.86 -33.56 48.81
C ALA A 7 52.05 -34.26 48.12
N PHE A 8 52.97 -33.43 47.62
CA PHE A 8 54.33 -33.72 47.13
C PHE A 8 54.41 -34.37 45.73
N LEU A 9 55.37 -34.08 44.84
CA LEU A 9 56.70 -33.48 44.98
C LEU A 9 56.99 -32.43 43.88
N GLY A 10 57.89 -31.50 44.21
CA GLY A 10 58.47 -30.55 43.29
C GLY A 10 59.57 -31.15 42.42
N ILE A 11 59.80 -30.50 41.29
CA ILE A 11 61.05 -30.59 40.53
C ILE A 11 61.51 -29.15 40.30
N VAL A 12 62.70 -28.85 40.80
CA VAL A 12 63.45 -27.62 40.53
C VAL A 12 64.10 -27.78 39.16
N GLY A 13 63.85 -26.84 38.26
CA GLY A 13 64.59 -26.68 37.01
C GLY A 13 64.96 -25.22 36.81
N LEU A 14 66.23 -24.90 36.99
CA LEU A 14 66.85 -23.64 36.59
C LEU A 14 67.42 -23.81 35.17
N ALA A 15 67.01 -22.96 34.23
CA ALA A 15 67.81 -22.60 33.06
C ALA A 15 67.33 -21.29 32.44
N ASP A 16 68.27 -20.63 31.79
CA ASP A 16 68.48 -19.19 31.75
C ASP A 16 67.89 -18.47 30.51
N ALA A 17 67.89 -17.14 30.61
CA ALA A 17 67.69 -16.06 29.65
C ALA A 17 67.54 -16.36 28.14
N SER A 18 66.56 -15.71 27.50
CA SER A 18 66.81 -14.70 26.44
C SER A 18 65.49 -14.07 25.95
N GLY A 19 65.50 -12.75 25.79
CA GLY A 19 64.33 -11.98 25.42
C GLY A 19 63.96 -12.13 23.95
N HIS A 20 62.66 -12.16 23.70
CA HIS A 20 62.09 -11.65 22.46
C HIS A 20 60.78 -10.93 22.76
N GLN A 21 60.84 -9.60 22.73
CA GLN A 21 59.67 -8.75 22.49
C GLN A 21 59.14 -9.12 21.11
N SER A 22 58.18 -10.04 21.06
CA SER A 22 57.30 -10.15 19.91
C SER A 22 55.99 -9.47 20.30
N GLY A 23 55.90 -8.19 19.96
CA GLY A 23 54.62 -7.52 19.81
C GLY A 23 53.86 -8.24 18.70
N SER A 24 53.19 -9.33 19.06
CA SER A 24 52.08 -9.84 18.27
C SER A 24 50.98 -8.81 18.46
N GLY A 25 51.00 -7.80 17.59
CA GLY A 25 49.83 -7.00 17.31
C GLY A 25 48.71 -7.99 17.05
N ALA A 26 47.82 -8.12 18.02
CA ALA A 26 46.52 -8.71 17.79
C ALA A 26 45.97 -7.91 16.61
N LEU A 27 45.95 -8.55 15.43
CA LEU A 27 45.17 -8.06 14.33
C LEU A 27 43.74 -8.11 14.85
N VAL A 28 43.31 -7.00 15.43
CA VAL A 28 41.90 -6.69 15.63
C VAL A 28 41.36 -6.60 14.22
N VAL A 29 40.98 -7.75 13.67
CA VAL A 29 40.17 -7.83 12.47
C VAL A 29 38.78 -7.40 12.91
N ASP A 30 38.62 -6.09 13.11
CA ASP A 30 37.32 -5.45 13.13
C ASP A 30 36.84 -5.38 11.67
N SER A 31 36.71 -6.55 11.04
CA SER A 31 35.95 -6.66 9.80
C SER A 31 34.49 -6.62 10.22
N PHE A 32 34.06 -5.40 10.55
CA PHE A 32 32.71 -5.03 10.86
C PHE A 32 31.89 -5.27 9.58
N LEU A 33 31.36 -6.50 9.43
CA LEU A 33 30.42 -6.82 8.37
C LEU A 33 29.25 -5.87 8.53
N LYS A 34 29.19 -4.82 7.71
CA LYS A 34 28.01 -3.95 7.66
C LYS A 34 26.81 -4.85 7.36
N PRO A 35 25.78 -4.84 8.21
CA PRO A 35 24.56 -5.57 7.91
C PRO A 35 24.07 -5.15 6.52
N VAL A 36 23.71 -6.12 5.70
CA VAL A 36 23.04 -5.83 4.42
C VAL A 36 21.70 -5.20 4.77
N GLU A 37 21.57 -3.91 4.51
CA GLU A 37 20.32 -3.18 4.65
C GLU A 37 19.53 -3.32 3.35
N TYR A 38 18.29 -3.81 3.46
CA TYR A 38 17.37 -3.89 2.34
C TYR A 38 16.50 -2.65 2.31
N ARG A 39 16.26 -2.12 1.10
CA ARG A 39 15.42 -0.95 0.92
C ARG A 39 13.97 -1.37 0.75
N HIS A 40 13.17 -1.09 1.77
CA HIS A 40 11.72 -1.25 1.71
C HIS A 40 11.03 0.10 1.50
N THR A 41 10.22 0.19 0.45
CA THR A 41 9.36 1.35 0.21
C THR A 41 7.97 1.06 0.76
N LEU A 42 7.40 1.99 1.52
CA LEU A 42 6.03 1.88 2.04
C LEU A 42 5.07 2.78 1.26
N ARG A 43 4.05 2.18 0.67
CA ARG A 43 2.92 2.87 0.03
C ARG A 43 1.65 2.54 0.80
N VAL A 44 0.90 3.57 1.14
CA VAL A 44 -0.34 3.44 1.91
C VAL A 44 -1.50 3.96 1.11
N CYS A 45 -2.61 3.24 1.10
CA CYS A 45 -3.84 3.63 0.42
C CYS A 45 -5.01 3.69 1.39
N ASN A 46 -5.83 4.73 1.27
CA ASN A 46 -7.08 4.84 1.99
C ASN A 46 -8.24 4.39 1.09
N ALA A 47 -8.75 3.19 1.35
CA ALA A 47 -9.93 2.62 0.71
C ALA A 47 -11.11 2.51 1.69
N TYR A 48 -11.03 3.23 2.81
CA TYR A 48 -12.09 3.29 3.80
C TYR A 48 -13.19 4.20 3.28
N ALA A 49 -14.28 3.59 2.80
CA ALA A 49 -15.44 4.32 2.32
C ALA A 49 -16.03 5.21 3.44
N GLY A 50 -15.83 6.52 3.30
CA GLY A 50 -16.19 7.55 4.26
C GLY A 50 -15.47 8.87 4.00
N ASP A 51 -15.77 9.90 4.80
CA ASP A 51 -15.12 11.22 4.73
C ASP A 51 -13.79 11.27 5.49
N GLU A 52 -13.41 10.18 6.16
CA GLU A 52 -12.22 10.12 6.99
C GLU A 52 -10.94 10.22 6.14
N SER A 53 -10.09 11.17 6.51
CA SER A 53 -8.71 11.27 6.03
C SER A 53 -7.77 10.73 7.09
N PHE A 54 -6.79 9.92 6.69
CA PHE A 54 -5.87 9.29 7.64
C PHE A 54 -4.47 9.86 7.55
N SER A 55 -3.94 10.25 8.70
CA SER A 55 -2.49 10.39 8.90
C SER A 55 -1.92 9.04 9.35
N VAL A 56 -0.70 8.75 8.91
CA VAL A 56 0.02 7.53 9.30
C VAL A 56 1.22 7.90 10.18
N GLU A 57 1.34 7.25 11.32
CA GLU A 57 2.49 7.37 12.23
C GLU A 57 3.18 6.00 12.35
N ILE A 58 4.50 5.98 12.54
CA ILE A 58 5.26 4.74 12.71
C ILE A 58 5.89 4.69 14.11
N GLY A 59 5.57 3.64 14.86
CA GLY A 59 6.19 3.36 16.16
C GLY A 59 5.80 4.34 17.27
N GLY A 60 4.63 4.98 17.18
CA GLY A 60 4.12 5.90 18.20
C GLY A 60 4.95 7.17 18.40
N ILE A 61 5.88 7.46 17.50
CA ILE A 61 6.58 8.74 17.46
C ILE A 61 5.61 9.71 16.79
N ASN A 62 5.29 10.85 17.42
CA ASN A 62 4.38 11.91 16.93
C ASN A 62 4.90 12.61 15.63
N SER A 63 5.63 11.90 14.78
CA SER A 63 6.05 12.34 13.47
C SER A 63 5.09 11.75 12.46
N MET A 64 4.09 12.54 12.08
CA MET A 64 3.19 12.20 10.99
C MET A 64 3.99 12.01 9.70
N MET A 65 3.66 10.95 8.96
CA MET A 65 4.32 10.61 7.71
C MET A 65 3.47 11.12 6.55
N GLY A 66 3.85 12.26 5.98
CA GLY A 66 3.17 12.81 4.81
C GLY A 66 1.91 13.62 5.15
N ALA A 67 1.05 13.81 4.15
CA ALA A 67 -0.22 14.53 4.30
C ALA A 67 -1.33 13.54 4.65
N PRO A 68 -2.45 14.01 5.25
CA PRO A 68 -3.62 13.16 5.44
C PRO A 68 -4.10 12.57 4.11
N ILE A 69 -4.29 11.25 4.07
CA ILE A 69 -4.67 10.49 2.88
C ILE A 69 -6.19 10.37 2.85
N LYS A 70 -6.85 11.02 1.88
CA LYS A 70 -8.32 10.98 1.75
C LYS A 70 -8.81 9.67 1.13
N TYR A 71 -10.12 9.44 1.19
CA TYR A 71 -10.73 8.29 0.52
C TYR A 71 -10.37 8.24 -0.98
N LYS A 72 -9.91 7.07 -1.43
CA LYS A 72 -9.36 6.76 -2.76
C LYS A 72 -8.04 7.46 -3.10
N GLU A 73 -7.29 7.90 -2.11
CA GLU A 73 -5.92 8.37 -2.30
C GLU A 73 -4.91 7.35 -1.79
N CYS A 74 -3.72 7.39 -2.37
CA CYS A 74 -2.57 6.63 -1.93
C CYS A 74 -1.35 7.55 -1.87
N GLN A 75 -0.45 7.24 -0.96
CA GLN A 75 0.80 7.98 -0.80
C GLN A 75 1.96 7.02 -0.50
N GLN A 76 3.11 7.29 -1.13
CA GLN A 76 4.39 6.75 -0.68
C GLN A 76 4.89 7.54 0.54
N LEU A 77 5.15 6.83 1.64
CA LEU A 77 5.65 7.45 2.86
C LEU A 77 7.16 7.62 2.79
N ASN A 78 7.63 8.83 3.12
CA ASN A 78 9.05 9.15 3.17
C ASN A 78 9.63 8.73 4.52
N LEU A 79 10.09 7.48 4.61
CA LEU A 79 10.61 6.91 5.84
C LEU A 79 11.94 7.55 6.26
N VAL A 80 12.04 7.97 7.53
CA VAL A 80 13.28 8.51 8.10
C VAL A 80 14.27 7.39 8.49
N LYS A 81 13.74 6.19 8.75
CA LYS A 81 14.50 4.98 9.06
C LYS A 81 13.97 3.81 8.22
N PRO A 82 14.79 2.80 7.88
CA PRO A 82 14.30 1.59 7.22
C PRO A 82 13.17 0.93 8.02
N LEU A 83 12.19 0.33 7.33
CA LEU A 83 11.17 -0.48 7.99
C LEU A 83 11.83 -1.65 8.72
N ALA A 84 11.31 -1.95 9.90
CA ALA A 84 11.73 -3.08 10.70
C ALA A 84 10.55 -4.00 11.04
N ARG A 85 10.86 -5.25 11.30
CA ARG A 85 9.91 -6.18 11.92
C ARG A 85 9.48 -5.62 13.28
N GLY A 86 8.18 -5.66 13.54
CA GLY A 86 7.57 -5.15 14.75
C GLY A 86 7.17 -3.68 14.67
N ASP A 87 7.55 -2.97 13.59
CA ASP A 87 7.04 -1.63 13.35
C ASP A 87 5.51 -1.64 13.27
N ARG A 88 4.90 -0.58 13.80
CA ARG A 88 3.46 -0.39 13.87
C ARG A 88 3.10 0.86 13.11
N LEU A 89 2.22 0.72 12.11
CA LEU A 89 1.64 1.81 11.36
C LEU A 89 0.30 2.18 12.01
N ASP A 90 0.29 3.30 12.73
CA ASP A 90 -0.90 3.81 13.39
C ASP A 90 -1.66 4.74 12.43
N PHE A 91 -2.87 4.31 12.04
CA PHE A 91 -3.77 5.07 11.19
C PHE A 91 -4.68 5.94 12.06
N ARG A 92 -4.59 7.25 11.89
CA ARG A 92 -5.23 8.23 12.77
C ARG A 92 -6.07 9.21 11.98
N THR A 93 -7.22 9.56 12.54
CA THR A 93 -7.93 10.79 12.15
C THR A 93 -7.39 11.96 12.97
N GLU A 94 -7.84 13.18 12.69
CA GLU A 94 -7.52 14.36 13.51
C GLU A 94 -7.88 14.17 14.99
N LYS A 95 -8.91 13.36 15.29
CA LYS A 95 -9.50 13.24 16.63
C LYS A 95 -8.96 12.05 17.42
N LEU A 96 -8.76 10.90 16.78
CA LEU A 96 -8.35 9.67 17.47
C LEU A 96 -7.65 8.65 16.55
N PRO A 97 -6.81 7.77 17.13
CA PRO A 97 -6.29 6.60 16.43
C PRO A 97 -7.42 5.63 16.11
N ILE A 98 -7.49 5.17 14.86
CA ILE A 98 -8.57 4.31 14.36
C ILE A 98 -8.15 2.85 14.35
N ALA A 99 -6.95 2.57 13.83
CA ALA A 99 -6.46 1.20 13.72
C ALA A 99 -4.93 1.18 13.61
N THR A 100 -4.33 0.04 13.94
CA THR A 100 -2.89 -0.17 13.80
C THR A 100 -2.61 -1.39 12.94
N PHE A 101 -1.73 -1.23 11.95
CA PHE A 101 -1.18 -2.34 11.19
C PHE A 101 0.23 -2.67 11.70
N ALA A 102 0.47 -3.93 12.08
CA ALA A 102 1.79 -4.37 12.56
C ALA A 102 2.56 -5.12 11.46
N ILE A 103 3.84 -4.80 11.31
CA ILE A 103 4.73 -5.46 10.34
C ILE A 103 5.32 -6.71 10.99
N ASP A 104 4.75 -7.88 10.66
CA ASP A 104 5.18 -9.14 11.27
C ASP A 104 6.51 -9.67 10.72
N SER A 105 6.79 -9.40 9.45
CA SER A 105 8.03 -9.80 8.78
C SER A 105 8.30 -8.94 7.55
N LEU A 106 9.58 -8.87 7.15
CA LEU A 106 10.03 -8.18 5.94
C LEU A 106 10.97 -9.10 5.16
N PRO A 107 10.91 -9.07 3.82
CA PRO A 107 11.80 -9.85 3.00
C PRO A 107 13.25 -9.39 3.12
N ARG A 108 14.18 -10.32 2.94
CA ARG A 108 15.62 -10.05 2.86
C ARG A 108 16.05 -9.66 1.45
N TYR A 109 15.33 -8.71 0.85
CA TYR A 109 15.60 -8.10 -0.45
C TYR A 109 14.83 -6.77 -0.54
N ASP A 110 15.22 -5.92 -1.50
CA ASP A 110 14.54 -4.66 -1.80
C ASP A 110 13.11 -4.93 -2.27
N ALA A 111 12.14 -4.27 -1.63
CA ALA A 111 10.73 -4.55 -1.87
C ALA A 111 9.85 -3.30 -1.73
N VAL A 112 8.69 -3.33 -2.37
CA VAL A 112 7.64 -2.31 -2.22
C VAL A 112 6.48 -2.92 -1.46
N MET A 113 6.18 -2.38 -0.29
CA MET A 113 5.05 -2.79 0.54
C MET A 113 3.88 -1.85 0.32
N TYR A 114 2.72 -2.42 0.03
CA TYR A 114 1.43 -1.74 0.06
C TYR A 114 0.68 -2.11 1.32
N VAL A 115 0.08 -1.11 1.98
CA VAL A 115 -0.89 -1.29 3.06
C VAL A 115 -2.14 -0.50 2.71
N VAL A 116 -3.28 -1.16 2.69
CA VAL A 116 -4.58 -0.59 2.36
C VAL A 116 -5.48 -0.68 3.57
N ILE A 117 -5.91 0.46 4.10
CA ILE A 117 -6.97 0.51 5.11
C ILE A 117 -8.32 0.58 4.42
N HIS A 118 -9.29 -0.22 4.87
CA HIS A 118 -10.62 -0.23 4.28
C HIS A 118 -11.72 -0.54 5.31
N ARG A 119 -12.97 -0.33 4.91
CA ARG A 119 -14.13 -0.74 5.70
C ARG A 119 -14.20 -2.27 5.72
N SER A 120 -14.40 -2.85 6.88
CA SER A 120 -14.76 -4.27 6.97
C SER A 120 -16.25 -4.46 6.65
N ASN A 121 -16.65 -5.71 6.42
CA ASN A 121 -18.08 -6.10 6.34
C ASN A 121 -18.70 -6.34 7.72
N SER A 122 -17.94 -6.14 8.81
CA SER A 122 -18.39 -6.34 10.19
C SER A 122 -18.86 -5.02 10.80
N GLU A 123 -20.01 -5.03 11.47
CA GLU A 123 -20.47 -3.88 12.25
C GLU A 123 -19.66 -3.67 13.54
N LEU A 124 -19.08 -4.75 14.09
CA LEU A 124 -18.37 -4.72 15.38
C LEU A 124 -16.93 -4.21 15.27
N ASP A 125 -16.28 -4.47 14.15
CA ASP A 125 -14.92 -4.04 13.87
C ASP A 125 -14.90 -3.43 12.47
N PRO A 126 -15.25 -2.14 12.31
CA PRO A 126 -15.57 -1.55 11.02
C PRO A 126 -14.35 -1.31 10.12
N VAL A 127 -13.14 -1.62 10.60
CA VAL A 127 -11.87 -1.36 9.91
C VAL A 127 -11.17 -2.68 9.62
N SER A 128 -10.55 -2.79 8.46
CA SER A 128 -9.68 -3.91 8.13
C SER A 128 -8.52 -3.46 7.25
N PHE A 129 -7.53 -4.32 7.11
CA PHE A 129 -6.35 -4.08 6.29
C PHE A 129 -6.14 -5.18 5.27
N GLN A 130 -5.71 -4.80 4.08
CA GLN A 130 -5.04 -5.68 3.15
C GLN A 130 -3.64 -5.16 2.85
N SER A 131 -2.72 -6.07 2.57
CA SER A 131 -1.34 -5.72 2.23
C SER A 131 -0.79 -6.62 1.15
N HIS A 132 0.18 -6.10 0.41
CA HIS A 132 0.94 -6.86 -0.59
C HIS A 132 2.39 -6.38 -0.61
N MET A 133 3.32 -7.30 -0.87
CA MET A 133 4.75 -7.01 -0.93
C MET A 133 5.29 -7.44 -2.29
N PHE A 134 5.76 -6.49 -3.08
CA PHE A 134 6.41 -6.75 -4.36
C PHE A 134 7.91 -6.87 -4.19
N ALA A 135 8.51 -7.91 -4.76
CA ALA A 135 9.96 -7.95 -4.96
C ALA A 135 10.35 -7.00 -6.10
N ALA A 136 11.58 -6.48 -6.07
CA ALA A 136 12.11 -5.73 -7.21
C ALA A 136 12.11 -6.61 -8.48
N SER A 137 11.61 -6.06 -9.60
CA SER A 137 11.57 -6.72 -10.90
C SER A 137 12.01 -5.76 -12.01
N LYS A 138 12.34 -6.31 -13.18
CA LYS A 138 12.59 -5.53 -14.40
C LYS A 138 11.29 -5.16 -15.11
N ASP A 139 10.27 -6.00 -14.98
CA ASP A 139 8.95 -5.77 -15.55
C ASP A 139 8.06 -5.02 -14.55
N ALA A 140 7.00 -4.40 -15.05
CA ALA A 140 5.99 -3.83 -14.18
C ALA A 140 5.26 -4.97 -13.46
N GLN A 141 4.84 -4.75 -12.23
CA GLN A 141 4.02 -5.72 -11.47
C GLN A 141 2.71 -5.07 -11.06
N VAL A 142 1.63 -5.86 -11.07
CA VAL A 142 0.31 -5.43 -10.65
C VAL A 142 -0.20 -6.41 -9.61
N ALA A 143 -0.60 -5.91 -8.44
CA ALA A 143 -1.41 -6.66 -7.48
C ALA A 143 -2.85 -6.16 -7.51
N VAL A 144 -3.78 -7.09 -7.36
CA VAL A 144 -5.21 -6.82 -7.49
C VAL A 144 -5.89 -7.16 -6.17
N LEU A 145 -6.41 -6.15 -5.49
CA LEU A 145 -7.06 -6.30 -4.18
C LEU A 145 -8.54 -5.95 -4.27
N ASP A 146 -9.38 -6.70 -3.55
CA ASP A 146 -10.80 -6.39 -3.37
C ASP A 146 -11.02 -5.92 -1.94
N THR A 147 -11.22 -4.61 -1.77
CA THR A 147 -11.59 -4.01 -0.49
C THR A 147 -13.02 -3.48 -0.51
N TYR A 148 -13.83 -3.89 -1.50
CA TYR A 148 -15.24 -3.50 -1.57
C TYR A 148 -16.02 -4.10 -0.40
N ALA A 149 -16.62 -3.24 0.42
CA ALA A 149 -17.37 -3.66 1.59
C ALA A 149 -18.86 -3.90 1.25
N GLY A 150 -19.14 -4.87 0.37
CA GLY A 150 -20.51 -5.23 -0.04
C GLY A 150 -20.61 -6.53 -0.84
N ASP A 151 -21.83 -6.95 -1.15
CA ASP A 151 -22.08 -8.28 -1.73
C ASP A 151 -21.97 -8.34 -3.26
N ALA A 152 -21.92 -7.19 -3.93
CA ALA A 152 -21.87 -7.10 -5.39
C ALA A 152 -20.66 -7.85 -5.96
N LYS A 153 -20.88 -8.70 -6.96
CA LYS A 153 -19.83 -9.41 -7.68
C LYS A 153 -19.41 -8.61 -8.90
N ALA A 154 -18.11 -8.63 -9.19
CA ALA A 154 -17.56 -8.02 -10.38
C ALA A 154 -16.28 -8.76 -10.79
N ALA A 155 -15.96 -8.72 -12.08
CA ALA A 155 -14.73 -9.19 -12.65
C ALA A 155 -13.85 -8.01 -13.04
N LEU A 156 -12.54 -8.16 -12.85
CA LEU A 156 -11.54 -7.25 -13.36
C LEU A 156 -10.91 -7.79 -14.63
N LEU A 157 -10.69 -6.88 -15.57
CA LEU A 157 -10.27 -7.21 -16.91
C LEU A 157 -9.16 -6.26 -17.32
N LEU A 158 -8.09 -6.78 -17.91
CA LEU A 158 -7.02 -5.99 -18.53
C LEU A 158 -7.24 -5.91 -20.03
N ALA A 159 -7.25 -4.69 -20.56
CA ALA A 159 -7.31 -4.43 -21.99
C ALA A 159 -6.15 -3.52 -22.41
N ASN A 160 -5.67 -3.67 -23.64
CA ASN A 160 -4.66 -2.76 -24.19
C ASN A 160 -5.29 -1.41 -24.61
N SER A 161 -4.45 -0.39 -24.83
CA SER A 161 -4.89 0.96 -25.18
C SER A 161 -5.60 1.08 -26.53
N THR A 162 -5.42 0.12 -27.44
CA THR A 162 -6.11 0.11 -28.75
C THR A 162 -7.59 -0.29 -28.64
N GLY A 163 -8.07 -0.61 -27.44
CA GLY A 163 -9.43 -1.08 -27.20
C GLY A 163 -9.67 -2.49 -27.73
N HIS A 164 -8.64 -3.15 -28.27
CA HIS A 164 -8.70 -4.56 -28.56
C HIS A 164 -8.69 -5.32 -27.23
N TRP A 165 -9.75 -6.08 -27.03
CA TRP A 165 -9.91 -6.94 -25.88
C TRP A 165 -8.81 -8.01 -25.90
N GLU A 166 -7.80 -7.86 -25.04
CA GLU A 166 -6.83 -8.94 -24.80
C GLU A 166 -7.33 -9.94 -23.76
N GLY A 167 -8.35 -9.56 -22.99
CA GLY A 167 -9.22 -10.48 -22.28
C GLY A 167 -8.62 -11.26 -21.13
N THR A 168 -7.56 -10.73 -20.53
CA THR A 168 -7.03 -11.30 -19.31
C THR A 168 -7.93 -10.88 -18.15
N ILE A 169 -8.68 -11.86 -17.63
CA ILE A 169 -9.34 -11.72 -16.32
C ILE A 169 -8.26 -11.58 -15.26
N LEU A 170 -8.40 -10.60 -14.38
CA LEU A 170 -7.52 -10.35 -13.25
C LEU A 170 -8.24 -10.81 -11.98
N PRO A 171 -7.94 -12.00 -11.44
CA PRO A 171 -8.59 -12.45 -10.22
C PRO A 171 -8.16 -11.59 -9.03
N PHE A 172 -9.09 -11.26 -8.15
CA PHE A 172 -8.76 -10.59 -6.88
C PHE A 172 -7.86 -11.47 -6.01
N GLY A 173 -6.98 -10.83 -5.24
CA GLY A 173 -5.98 -11.51 -4.41
C GLY A 173 -4.78 -12.06 -5.18
N THR A 174 -4.59 -11.65 -6.44
CA THR A 174 -3.45 -12.09 -7.27
C THR A 174 -2.47 -10.96 -7.54
N ALA A 175 -1.25 -11.34 -7.91
CA ALA A 175 -0.25 -10.43 -8.44
C ALA A 175 0.44 -11.05 -9.65
N PHE A 176 0.75 -10.24 -10.66
CA PHE A 176 1.35 -10.70 -11.91
C PHE A 176 2.21 -9.61 -12.55
N GLY A 177 3.15 -10.03 -13.40
CA GLY A 177 3.94 -9.14 -14.23
C GLY A 177 3.15 -8.66 -15.45
N VAL A 178 3.34 -7.41 -15.84
CA VAL A 178 2.81 -6.82 -17.07
C VAL A 178 3.94 -6.16 -17.86
N PRO A 179 3.98 -6.32 -19.19
CA PRO A 179 4.91 -5.56 -20.02
C PRO A 179 4.67 -4.06 -19.87
N GLN A 180 5.72 -3.27 -20.09
CA GLN A 180 5.58 -1.83 -20.20
C GLN A 180 4.58 -1.45 -21.30
N GLY A 181 3.67 -0.52 -21.02
CA GLY A 181 2.65 -0.09 -21.98
C GLY A 181 1.46 0.61 -21.34
N SER A 182 0.51 1.02 -22.18
CA SER A 182 -0.74 1.64 -21.74
C SER A 182 -1.89 0.64 -21.80
N TYR A 183 -2.59 0.51 -20.69
CA TYR A 183 -3.67 -0.44 -20.49
C TYR A 183 -4.91 0.26 -19.94
N GLN A 184 -6.05 -0.43 -20.03
CA GLN A 184 -7.27 -0.11 -19.31
C GLN A 184 -7.61 -1.27 -18.39
N ILE A 185 -7.85 -0.95 -17.12
CA ILE A 185 -8.44 -1.85 -16.15
C ILE A 185 -9.94 -1.61 -16.18
N ILE A 186 -10.71 -2.68 -16.37
CA ILE A 186 -12.16 -2.62 -16.47
C ILE A 186 -12.77 -3.45 -15.36
N LEU A 187 -13.58 -2.83 -14.49
CA LEU A 187 -14.48 -3.52 -13.58
C LEU A 187 -15.82 -3.72 -14.28
N SER A 188 -16.28 -4.95 -14.36
CA SER A 188 -17.58 -5.29 -14.96
C SER A 188 -18.33 -6.25 -14.04
N ASP A 189 -19.61 -5.97 -13.81
CA ASP A 189 -20.53 -6.88 -13.11
C ASP A 189 -21.20 -7.91 -14.04
N GLY A 190 -20.74 -7.99 -15.30
CA GLY A 190 -21.35 -8.81 -16.35
C GLY A 190 -22.39 -8.07 -17.19
N SER A 191 -22.83 -6.87 -16.78
CA SER A 191 -23.68 -6.00 -17.59
C SER A 191 -22.85 -5.22 -18.63
N ALA A 192 -23.46 -4.98 -19.80
CA ALA A 192 -22.86 -4.14 -20.84
C ALA A 192 -22.71 -2.68 -20.38
N ASP A 193 -23.64 -2.20 -19.55
CA ASP A 193 -23.79 -0.79 -19.19
C ASP A 193 -23.07 -0.41 -17.88
N SER A 194 -22.66 -1.39 -17.07
CA SER A 194 -22.01 -1.18 -15.77
C SER A 194 -20.53 -1.55 -15.85
N LYS A 195 -19.76 -0.64 -16.48
CA LYS A 195 -18.31 -0.77 -16.63
C LYS A 195 -17.60 0.45 -16.08
N ILE A 196 -16.76 0.25 -15.08
CA ILE A 196 -15.82 1.27 -14.58
C ILE A 196 -14.48 1.02 -15.26
N ARG A 197 -13.89 2.07 -15.81
CA ARG A 197 -12.61 1.98 -16.54
C ARG A 197 -11.59 2.92 -15.92
N VAL A 198 -10.40 2.42 -15.66
CA VAL A 198 -9.27 3.21 -15.18
C VAL A 198 -8.05 2.92 -16.05
N ARG A 199 -7.32 3.95 -16.45
CA ARG A 199 -6.07 3.78 -17.21
C ARG A 199 -4.96 3.29 -16.29
N LEU A 200 -4.09 2.46 -16.83
CA LEU A 200 -2.82 2.07 -16.22
C LEU A 200 -1.71 2.28 -17.25
N THR A 201 -0.79 3.20 -16.98
CA THR A 201 0.45 3.35 -17.75
C THR A 201 1.58 2.60 -17.03
N ALA A 202 1.79 1.34 -17.40
CA ALA A 202 2.75 0.44 -16.75
C ALA A 202 4.18 0.77 -17.18
N ALA A 203 5.04 1.12 -16.22
CA ALA A 203 6.45 1.42 -16.39
C ALA A 203 7.34 0.26 -15.89
N ARG A 204 8.48 0.04 -16.55
CA ARG A 204 9.43 -1.03 -16.17
C ARG A 204 9.87 -0.89 -14.71
N GLY A 205 9.82 -2.01 -13.99
CA GLY A 205 10.22 -2.12 -12.60
C GLY A 205 9.33 -1.40 -11.59
N GLU A 206 8.22 -0.80 -12.03
CA GLU A 206 7.27 -0.18 -11.13
C GLU A 206 6.25 -1.21 -10.61
N SER A 207 5.80 -1.00 -9.38
CA SER A 207 4.81 -1.84 -8.72
C SER A 207 3.49 -1.08 -8.60
N TYR A 208 2.41 -1.65 -9.11
CA TYR A 208 1.10 -1.05 -9.15
C TYR A 208 0.12 -1.83 -8.28
N LEU A 209 -0.72 -1.11 -7.58
CA LEU A 209 -1.88 -1.65 -6.92
C LEU A 209 -3.13 -1.28 -7.72
N VAL A 210 -3.91 -2.28 -8.10
CA VAL A 210 -5.28 -2.15 -8.60
C VAL A 210 -6.22 -2.53 -7.48
N LEU A 211 -7.13 -1.65 -7.14
CA LEU A 211 -7.98 -1.79 -5.97
C LEU A 211 -9.43 -1.56 -6.35
N ARG A 212 -10.27 -2.56 -6.10
CA ARG A 212 -11.72 -2.35 -6.04
C ARG A 212 -12.09 -1.85 -4.66
N THR A 213 -12.85 -0.74 -4.60
CA THR A 213 -13.24 -0.10 -3.36
C THR A 213 -14.71 0.32 -3.38
N GLY A 214 -15.20 0.87 -2.26
CA GLY A 214 -16.59 1.27 -2.04
C GLY A 214 -17.25 0.47 -0.93
N ARG A 215 -18.55 0.71 -0.75
CA ARG A 215 -19.40 0.04 0.24
C ARG A 215 -20.67 -0.44 -0.42
N GLY A 216 -21.22 -1.55 0.06
CA GLY A 216 -22.54 -2.03 -0.30
C GLY A 216 -23.64 -1.15 0.28
N LYS A 217 -24.88 -1.45 -0.11
CA LYS A 217 -26.05 -0.87 0.55
C LYS A 217 -26.05 -1.30 2.01
N VAL A 218 -26.32 -0.36 2.91
CA VAL A 218 -26.51 -0.64 4.33
C VAL A 218 -28.01 -0.72 4.60
N GLY A 219 -28.47 -1.85 5.12
CA GLY A 219 -29.90 -2.11 5.37
C GLY A 219 -30.75 -1.99 4.09
N ASN A 220 -31.94 -1.38 4.22
CA ASN A 220 -32.90 -1.21 3.12
C ASN A 220 -32.68 0.07 2.30
N SER A 221 -31.52 0.73 2.41
CA SER A 221 -31.24 1.96 1.65
C SER A 221 -31.27 1.70 0.13
N THR A 222 -31.90 2.60 -0.61
CA THR A 222 -31.93 2.55 -2.08
C THR A 222 -30.67 3.14 -2.71
N SER A 223 -29.97 4.05 -2.01
CA SER A 223 -28.73 4.68 -2.46
C SER A 223 -27.50 4.10 -1.76
N THR A 224 -26.42 3.98 -2.54
CA THR A 224 -25.09 3.65 -2.05
C THR A 224 -24.26 4.92 -2.07
N GLU A 225 -23.98 5.50 -0.90
CA GLU A 225 -23.18 6.74 -0.77
C GLU A 225 -21.75 6.56 -1.33
N TYR A 226 -21.22 5.35 -1.20
CA TYR A 226 -19.89 4.97 -1.69
C TYR A 226 -20.03 3.81 -2.67
N PRO A 227 -20.40 4.05 -3.95
CA PRO A 227 -20.58 2.98 -4.92
C PRO A 227 -19.26 2.22 -5.16
N GLN A 228 -19.36 1.05 -5.79
CA GLN A 228 -18.17 0.34 -6.24
C GLN A 228 -17.35 1.24 -7.17
N ASP A 229 -16.03 1.24 -7.00
CA ASP A 229 -15.12 2.05 -7.78
C ASP A 229 -13.78 1.33 -7.96
N LEU A 230 -12.93 1.87 -8.83
CA LEU A 230 -11.57 1.40 -9.05
C LEU A 230 -10.54 2.48 -8.79
N LEU A 231 -9.45 2.07 -8.15
CA LEU A 231 -8.26 2.87 -7.94
C LEU A 231 -7.05 2.12 -8.49
N VAL A 232 -6.15 2.85 -9.14
CA VAL A 232 -4.84 2.36 -9.58
C VAL A 232 -3.78 3.29 -8.99
N TYR A 233 -2.71 2.73 -8.41
CA TYR A 233 -1.61 3.53 -7.87
C TYR A 233 -0.25 2.82 -8.02
N PRO A 234 0.84 3.52 -8.41
CA PRO A 234 0.88 4.95 -8.72
C PRO A 234 0.20 5.28 -10.05
N THR A 235 -0.32 6.51 -10.15
CA THR A 235 -0.81 7.09 -11.40
C THR A 235 0.26 7.97 -12.02
N THR A 236 0.38 7.99 -13.34
CA THR A 236 1.13 9.04 -14.04
C THR A 236 0.27 10.28 -14.24
N GLU A 237 0.86 11.43 -14.59
CA GLU A 237 0.11 12.66 -14.89
C GLU A 237 -0.93 12.44 -16.01
N ASP A 238 -0.61 11.60 -16.99
CA ASP A 238 -1.51 11.20 -18.09
C ASP A 238 -2.69 10.33 -17.63
N ASP A 239 -2.58 9.66 -16.49
CA ASP A 239 -3.66 8.84 -15.91
C ASP A 239 -4.68 9.70 -15.13
N VAL A 240 -4.24 10.84 -14.57
CA VAL A 240 -5.07 11.72 -13.70
C VAL A 240 -6.05 12.58 -14.50
N LEU A 241 -5.68 13.01 -15.71
CA LEU A 241 -6.50 13.92 -16.53
C LEU A 241 -7.83 13.29 -16.97
N ASP A 242 -7.88 11.97 -17.16
CA ASP A 242 -9.09 11.28 -17.61
C ASP A 242 -10.00 10.82 -16.47
N GLN A 243 -9.48 10.58 -15.26
CA GLN A 243 -10.33 10.26 -14.09
C GLN A 243 -11.31 11.40 -13.74
N LYS A 244 -10.91 12.66 -13.95
CA LYS A 244 -11.78 13.83 -13.73
C LYS A 244 -12.88 14.00 -14.79
N SER A 245 -12.76 13.37 -15.95
CA SER A 245 -13.73 13.45 -17.04
C SER A 245 -14.95 12.53 -16.84
N GLY A 246 -14.85 11.55 -15.93
CA GLY A 246 -15.92 10.60 -15.61
C GLY A 246 -17.08 11.14 -14.77
N THR A 247 -16.91 12.28 -14.09
CA THR A 247 -17.98 12.92 -13.30
C THR A 247 -18.78 13.87 -14.18
N ARG A 248 -19.62 13.33 -15.08
CA ARG A 248 -20.72 14.11 -15.64
C ARG A 248 -21.81 14.24 -14.58
N CYS A 249 -21.71 15.28 -13.75
CA CYS A 249 -22.89 15.84 -13.09
C CYS A 249 -23.85 16.31 -14.19
N ASN A 250 -24.91 15.55 -14.44
CA ASN A 250 -26.08 16.03 -15.17
C ASN A 250 -26.76 17.12 -14.32
N PHE A 251 -26.24 18.34 -14.36
CA PHE A 251 -27.05 19.51 -14.05
C PHE A 251 -27.94 19.76 -15.25
N ALA A 252 -29.15 19.17 -15.21
CA ALA A 252 -30.23 19.63 -16.06
C ALA A 252 -30.55 21.08 -15.66
N SER A 253 -29.95 22.04 -16.38
CA SER A 253 -30.37 23.44 -16.31
C SER A 253 -31.80 23.54 -16.85
N PHE A 254 -32.76 23.62 -15.94
CA PHE A 254 -34.09 24.13 -16.26
C PHE A 254 -33.97 25.62 -16.57
N VAL A 255 -33.79 25.96 -17.84
CA VAL A 255 -33.99 27.33 -18.33
C VAL A 255 -35.49 27.54 -18.41
N VAL A 256 -36.06 28.27 -17.45
CA VAL A 256 -37.44 28.78 -17.53
C VAL A 256 -37.44 29.93 -18.54
N PRO A 257 -38.20 29.88 -19.65
CA PRO A 257 -38.33 31.04 -20.52
C PRO A 257 -39.28 32.04 -19.87
N ALA A 258 -38.77 33.22 -19.51
CA ALA A 258 -39.58 34.35 -19.12
C ALA A 258 -40.34 34.87 -20.37
N LEU A 259 -41.65 34.60 -20.42
CA LEU A 259 -42.55 35.18 -21.41
C LEU A 259 -42.74 36.66 -21.08
N ALA A 260 -42.17 37.54 -21.91
CA ALA A 260 -42.44 38.97 -21.86
C ALA A 260 -43.84 39.23 -22.44
N ILE A 261 -44.79 39.62 -21.58
CA ILE A 261 -46.08 40.17 -22.01
C ILE A 261 -45.85 41.63 -22.36
N LEU A 262 -45.78 41.92 -23.66
CA LEU A 262 -45.87 43.26 -24.22
C LEU A 262 -47.34 43.50 -24.61
N SER A 263 -48.11 44.19 -23.76
CA SER A 263 -49.42 44.72 -24.15
C SER A 263 -49.26 46.17 -24.58
N PHE A 264 -49.39 46.39 -25.90
CA PHE A 264 -49.58 47.68 -26.53
C PHE A 264 -51.00 48.22 -26.25
N LEU A 265 -51.06 49.55 -26.19
CA LEU A 265 -52.19 50.46 -25.99
C LEU A 265 -53.44 50.17 -26.84
N PHE A 266 -54.62 50.30 -26.22
CA PHE A 266 -55.67 51.27 -26.58
C PHE A 266 -56.43 51.69 -25.31
#